data_AF-X0RQ11-F1
#
_entry.id   AF-X0RQ11-F1
#
_cell.length_a   1.000
_cell.length_b   1.000
_cell.length_c   1.000
_cell.angle_alpha   90.00
_cell.angle_beta   90.00
_cell.angle_gamma   90.00
#
_symmetry.space_group_name_H-M   'P 1'
#
loop_
_entity.id
_entity.type
_entity.pdbx_description
1 polymer ?
#
loop_
_entity_poly.entity_id
_entity_poly.type
_entity_poly.pdbx_seq_one_letter_code
_entity_poly.pdbx_strand_id
1 'polypeptide(L)' 'AVIKKEGDWWIGWLVELPGVNAQERTYEELIESLKVGAEDMHALSKVERLATEPEIPEDARLETVEV' A
#
# COMPACT_ATOMS: atom_id res chain seq x y z
N ALA A 1 -3.97 1.08 4.43
CA ALA A 1 -3.44 1.60 3.15
C ALA A 1 -3.74 3.08 3.04
N VAL A 2 -2.79 3.84 2.51
CA VAL A 2 -3.06 5.14 1.90
C VAL A 2 -3.36 4.88 0.43
N ILE A 3 -4.43 5.45 -0.10
CA ILE A 3 -4.86 5.27 -1.48
C ILE A 3 -5.15 6.62 -2.10
N LYS A 4 -4.60 6.85 -3.28
CA LYS A 4 -4.79 8.08 -4.06
C LYS A 4 -5.03 7.74 -5.52
N LYS A 5 -5.89 8.52 -6.17
CA LYS A 5 -6.07 8.47 -7.63
C LYS A 5 -5.34 9.64 -8.27
N GLU A 6 -4.43 9.36 -9.20
CA GLU A 6 -3.66 10.34 -9.95
C GLU A 6 -3.84 10.08 -11.45
N GLY A 7 -4.60 10.94 -12.13
CA GLY A 7 -5.02 10.69 -13.51
C GLY A 7 -5.77 9.36 -13.67
N ASP A 8 -5.24 8.51 -14.55
CA ASP A 8 -5.77 7.17 -14.85
C ASP A 8 -5.15 6.05 -14.00
N TRP A 9 -4.52 6.40 -12.88
CA TRP A 9 -3.86 5.45 -11.99
C TRP A 9 -4.38 5.55 -10.56
N TRP A 10 -4.49 4.39 -9.93
CA TRP A 10 -4.63 4.24 -8.49
C TRP A 10 -3.26 3.91 -7.92
N ILE A 11 -2.87 4.64 -6.88
CA ILE A 11 -1.57 4.50 -6.20
C ILE A 11 -1.88 4.21 -4.74
N GLY A 12 -1.21 3.22 -4.14
CA GLY A 12 -1.39 2.93 -2.74
C GLY A 12 -0.18 2.31 -2.06
N TRP A 13 -0.15 2.44 -0.73
CA TRP A 13 0.88 1.85 0.13
C TRP A 13 0.34 1.51 1.52
N LEU A 14 0.94 0.50 2.15
CA LEU A 14 0.57 0.07 3.50
C LEU A 14 1.40 0.82 4.55
N VAL A 15 0.73 1.62 5.38
CA VAL A 15 1.34 2.34 6.51
C VAL A 15 2.03 1.39 7.49
N GLU A 16 1.38 0.26 7.79
CA GLU A 16 1.89 -0.72 8.77
C GLU A 16 2.97 -1.64 8.20
N LEU A 17 3.11 -1.68 6.86
CA LEU A 17 4.11 -2.45 6.13
C LEU A 17 4.86 -1.53 5.16
N PRO A 18 5.77 -0.67 5.67
CA PRO A 18 6.60 0.17 4.82
C PRO A 18 7.36 -0.67 3.78
N GLY A 19 7.23 -0.28 2.51
CA GLY A 19 7.80 -1.03 1.37
C GLY A 19 6.79 -1.85 0.58
N VAL A 20 5.56 -2.05 1.10
CA VAL A 20 4.45 -2.62 0.33
C VAL A 20 3.68 -1.49 -0.34
N ASN A 21 3.95 -1.30 -1.63
CA ASN A 21 3.36 -0.26 -2.46
C ASN A 21 2.91 -0.88 -3.80
N ALA A 22 1.84 -0.33 -4.39
CA ALA A 22 1.38 -0.74 -5.71
C ALA A 22 0.78 0.45 -6.48
N GLN A 23 0.74 0.31 -7.82
CA GLN A 23 -0.02 1.20 -8.68
C GLN A 23 -0.78 0.37 -9.72
N GLU A 24 -2.05 0.67 -9.94
CA GLU A 24 -2.89 -0.10 -10.87
C GLU A 24 -3.88 0.80 -11.61
N ARG A 25 -4.51 0.25 -12.66
CA ARG A 25 -5.49 0.99 -13.48
C ARG A 25 -6.87 1.03 -12.84
N THR A 26 -7.19 0.04 -12.03
CA THR A 26 -8.43 -0.02 -11.25
C THR A 26 -8.13 -0.04 -9.77
N TYR A 27 -9.12 0.34 -8.97
CA TYR A 27 -9.02 0.31 -7.52
C TYR A 27 -8.96 -1.14 -7.02
N GLU A 28 -9.75 -2.04 -7.64
CA GLU A 28 -9.81 -3.46 -7.31
C GLU A 28 -8.47 -4.16 -7.51
N GLU A 29 -7.80 -3.90 -8.66
CA GLU A 29 -6.44 -4.40 -8.90
C GLU A 29 -5.45 -3.84 -7.88
N LEU A 30 -5.56 -2.55 -7.51
CA LEU A 30 -4.67 -1.95 -6.52
C LEU A 30 -4.79 -2.67 -5.18
N ILE A 31 -6.01 -2.93 -4.71
CA ILE A 31 -6.24 -3.64 -3.46
C ILE A 31 -5.65 -5.05 -3.52
N GLU A 32 -5.85 -5.77 -4.62
CA GLU A 32 -5.30 -7.12 -4.80
C GLU A 32 -3.77 -7.11 -4.76
N SER A 33 -3.12 -6.22 -5.52
CA SER A 33 -1.67 -6.08 -5.53
C SER A 33 -1.09 -5.73 -4.16
N LEU A 34 -1.78 -4.89 -3.36
CA LEU A 34 -1.37 -4.56 -1.99
C LEU A 34 -1.47 -5.78 -1.05
N LYS A 35 -2.48 -6.63 -1.21
CA LYS A 35 -2.61 -7.87 -0.43
C LYS A 35 -1.49 -8.85 -0.76
N VAL A 36 -1.26 -9.12 -2.05
CA VAL A 36 -0.17 -10.01 -2.49
C VAL A 36 1.18 -9.51 -1.96
N GLY A 37 1.45 -8.20 -2.09
CA GLY A 37 2.68 -7.61 -1.57
C GLY A 37 2.82 -7.73 -0.05
N ALA A 38 1.71 -7.68 0.70
CA ALA A 38 1.72 -7.89 2.14
C ALA A 38 2.00 -9.36 2.50
N GLU A 39 1.35 -10.31 1.84
CA GLU A 39 1.62 -11.75 2.02
C GLU A 39 3.09 -12.09 1.76
N ASP A 40 3.65 -11.58 0.66
CA ASP A 40 5.07 -11.74 0.32
C ASP A 40 5.97 -11.14 1.41
N MET A 41 5.64 -9.95 1.90
CA MET A 41 6.38 -9.27 2.96
C MET A 41 6.35 -10.06 4.28
N HIS A 42 5.23 -10.71 4.59
CA HIS A 42 5.11 -11.58 5.75
C HIS A 42 5.96 -12.86 5.61
N ALA A 43 6.08 -13.40 4.40
CA ALA A 43 6.94 -14.55 4.12
C ALA A 43 8.44 -14.21 4.22
N LEU A 44 8.83 -12.98 3.88
CA LEU A 44 10.19 -12.44 3.96
C LEU A 44 10.55 -11.99 5.40
N SER A 45 10.65 -12.95 6.32
CA SER A 45 10.96 -12.71 7.73
C SER A 45 12.42 -12.26 8.02
N LYS A 46 12.91 -11.17 7.40
CA LYS A 46 14.05 -10.35 7.92
C LYS A 46 14.28 -9.04 7.16
N VAL A 47 13.27 -8.17 7.06
CA VAL A 47 13.51 -6.77 6.65
C VAL A 47 13.41 -5.90 7.90
N GLU A 48 14.51 -5.27 8.31
CA GLU A 48 14.45 -4.22 9.33
C GLU A 48 13.56 -3.09 8.81
N ARG A 49 12.39 -2.95 9.44
CA ARG A 49 11.43 -1.90 9.13
C ARG A 49 11.98 -0.59 9.65
N LEU A 50 12.55 0.23 8.77
CA LEU A 50 12.73 1.64 9.04
C LEU A 50 11.36 2.31 8.93
N ALA A 51 10.59 2.26 10.02
CA ALA A 51 9.33 2.98 10.12
C ALA A 51 9.64 4.47 10.18
N THR A 52 9.35 5.17 9.08
CA THR A 52 9.19 6.62 9.10
C THR A 52 7.70 6.91 9.22
N GLU A 53 7.36 7.99 9.89
CA GLU A 53 5.97 8.43 10.00
C GLU A 53 5.49 8.82 8.59
N PRO A 54 4.51 8.10 8.00
CA PRO A 54 4.15 8.33 6.62
C PRO A 54 3.44 9.67 6.48
N GLU A 55 3.91 10.50 5.57
CA GLU A 55 3.17 11.67 5.13
C GLU A 55 1.94 11.20 4.32
N ILE A 56 0.75 11.62 4.76
CA ILE A 56 -0.51 11.29 4.13
C ILE A 56 -0.94 12.50 3.30
N PRO A 57 -1.01 12.40 1.96
CA PRO A 57 -1.53 13.49 1.14
C PRO A 57 -2.97 13.87 1.53
N GLU A 58 -3.31 15.16 1.51
CA GLU A 58 -4.65 15.64 1.86
C GLU A 58 -5.76 15.06 0.96
N ASP A 59 -5.42 14.69 -0.27
CA ASP A 59 -6.31 14.09 -1.26
C ASP A 59 -6.32 12.56 -1.24
N ALA A 60 -5.59 11.95 -0.31
CA ALA A 60 -5.55 10.50 -0.13
C ALA A 60 -6.62 10.00 0.85
N ARG A 61 -7.02 8.74 0.66
CA ARG A 61 -7.95 8.00 1.53
C ARG A 61 -7.19 7.00 2.38
N LEU A 62 -7.60 6.86 3.63
CA LEU A 62 -7.14 5.82 4.53
C LEU A 62 -8.14 4.68 4.56
N GLU A 63 -7.67 3.48 4.27
CA GLU A 63 -8.51 2.29 4.18
C GLU A 63 -7.81 1.08 4.82
N THR A 64 -8.55 0.24 5.51
CA THR A 64 -8.02 -1.03 6.04
C THR A 64 -7.94 -2.04 4.90
N VAL A 65 -6.77 -2.65 4.70
CA VAL A 65 -6.59 -3.76 3.75
C VAL A 65 -6.40 -5.01 4.59
N GLU A 66 -7.40 -5.89 4.56
CA GLU A 66 -7.32 -7.19 5.22
C GLU A 66 -6.61 -8.17 4.30
N VAL A 67 -5.59 -8.82 4.85
CA VAL A 67 -4.72 -9.81 4.21
C VAL A 67 -4.90 -11.12 4.95
#